data_AF-A0A1A9KJJ6-F1
#
_entry.id   AF-A0A1A9KJJ6-F1
#
_cell.length_a   1.000
_cell.length_b   1.000
_cell.length_c   1.000
_cell.angle_alpha   90.00
_cell.angle_beta   90.00
_cell.angle_gamma   90.00
#
_symmetry.space_group_name_H-M   'P 1'
#
loop_
_entity.id
_entity.type
_entity.pdbx_description
1 polymer ?
#
loop_
_entity_poly.entity_id
_entity_poly.type
_entity_poly.pdbx_seq_one_letter_code
_entity_poly.pdbx_strand_id
1 'polypeptide(L)'
;MHRLVLSLLLSLLASLPTAALADDFDATLQAAQRYLLLYSATGDERFLKRLERLDEAFQGQVAEQHNGETLQDIWSLYGETVAQVESGYEQSGPALRQALAQALEVSALLQEFRLQPGAAPGDATLAANLQRLALLQAKRANHRLLGEDTDTLREAIANLQQTIETQFAALPASVEGEAMRARWRYLRLTERPAGTLLYPFNAQVEYLLEKLSENGPA
;
A
#
# COMPACT_ATOMS: atom_id res chain seq x y z
N MET A 1 -25.20 33.68 25.98
CA MET A 1 -24.40 32.48 26.31
C MET A 1 -24.59 31.30 25.34
N HIS A 2 -25.26 31.46 24.18
CA HIS A 2 -25.45 30.36 23.22
C HIS A 2 -24.40 30.24 22.10
N ARG A 3 -23.57 31.28 21.88
CA ARG A 3 -22.48 31.25 20.87
C ARG A 3 -21.21 30.52 21.30
N LEU A 4 -20.94 30.46 22.61
CA LEU A 4 -19.77 29.77 23.16
C LEU A 4 -19.95 28.24 23.21
N VAL A 5 -21.18 27.75 23.38
CA VAL A 5 -21.50 26.32 23.42
C VAL A 5 -21.44 25.69 22.03
N LEU A 6 -21.84 26.42 20.98
CA LEU A 6 -21.77 25.94 19.59
C LEU A 6 -20.31 25.82 19.09
N SER A 7 -19.43 26.70 19.57
CA SER A 7 -18.00 26.68 19.20
C SER A 7 -17.25 25.54 19.89
N LEU A 8 -17.66 25.14 21.10
CA LEU A 8 -17.09 24.00 21.82
C LEU A 8 -17.52 22.63 21.23
N LEU A 9 -18.75 22.53 20.74
CA LEU A 9 -19.26 21.31 20.09
C LEU A 9 -18.61 21.06 18.71
N LEU A 10 -18.27 22.12 17.97
CA LEU A 10 -17.52 22.01 16.69
C LEU A 10 -16.05 21.61 16.89
N SER A 11 -15.43 21.96 18.02
CA SER A 11 -14.07 21.53 18.35
C SER A 11 -13.97 20.09 18.90
N LEU A 12 -15.07 19.51 19.40
CA LEU A 12 -15.10 18.12 19.87
C LEU A 12 -15.41 17.09 18.77
N LEU A 13 -16.00 17.51 17.64
CA LEU A 13 -16.20 16.65 16.46
C LEU A 13 -14.96 16.58 15.55
N ALA A 14 -13.93 17.39 15.82
CA ALA A 14 -12.67 17.39 15.08
C ALA A 14 -11.58 16.50 15.73
N SER A 15 -11.91 15.76 16.80
CA SER A 15 -10.98 14.89 17.53
C SER A 15 -11.31 13.40 17.38
N LEU A 16 -11.78 12.97 16.21
CA LEU A 16 -11.53 11.61 15.76
C LEU A 16 -10.08 11.55 15.25
N PRO A 17 -9.34 10.45 15.41
CA PRO A 17 -7.98 10.32 14.92
C PRO A 17 -8.01 10.17 13.40
N THR A 18 -8.37 11.25 12.69
CA THR A 18 -8.53 11.29 11.23
C THR A 18 -7.23 10.93 10.52
N ALA A 19 -6.09 11.23 11.15
CA ALA A 19 -4.76 10.86 10.65
C ALA A 19 -4.51 9.35 10.69
N ALA A 20 -4.89 8.66 11.77
CA ALA A 20 -4.74 7.20 11.86
C ALA A 20 -5.64 6.48 10.85
N LEU A 21 -6.88 6.95 10.69
CA LEU A 21 -7.81 6.43 9.69
C LEU A 21 -7.33 6.67 8.25
N ALA A 22 -6.68 7.81 7.98
CA ALA A 22 -6.11 8.12 6.67
C ALA A 22 -4.88 7.24 6.34
N ASP A 23 -4.00 7.02 7.32
CA ASP A 23 -2.84 6.13 7.17
C ASP A 23 -3.28 4.67 6.94
N ASP A 24 -4.32 4.23 7.66
CA ASP A 24 -4.90 2.89 7.53
C ASP A 24 -5.56 2.68 6.15
N PHE A 25 -6.27 3.70 5.63
CA PHE A 25 -6.86 3.67 4.28
C PHE A 25 -5.80 3.59 3.18
N ASP A 26 -4.78 4.47 3.24
CA ASP A 26 -3.70 4.48 2.26
C ASP A 26 -2.89 3.16 2.30
N ALA A 27 -2.73 2.57 3.48
CA ALA A 27 -2.11 1.26 3.65
C ALA A 27 -2.95 0.14 2.99
N THR A 28 -4.27 0.11 3.21
CA THR A 28 -5.19 -0.84 2.58
C THR A 28 -5.14 -0.74 1.06
N LEU A 29 -5.20 0.47 0.51
CA LEU A 29 -5.19 0.69 -0.92
C LEU A 29 -3.85 0.29 -1.56
N GLN A 30 -2.73 0.64 -0.94
CA GLN A 30 -1.41 0.21 -1.41
C GLN A 30 -1.25 -1.32 -1.35
N ALA A 31 -1.78 -1.97 -0.31
CA ALA A 31 -1.77 -3.43 -0.20
C ALA A 31 -2.62 -4.07 -1.31
N ALA A 32 -3.81 -3.53 -1.61
CA ALA A 32 -4.67 -4.01 -2.67
C ALA A 32 -3.99 -3.93 -4.05
N GLN A 33 -3.42 -2.78 -4.40
CA GLN A 33 -2.68 -2.60 -5.64
C GLN A 33 -1.47 -3.54 -5.71
N ARG A 34 -0.74 -3.69 -4.60
CA ARG A 34 0.42 -4.59 -4.52
C ARG A 34 0.01 -6.03 -4.77
N TYR A 35 -1.03 -6.54 -4.11
CA TYR A 35 -1.46 -7.93 -4.29
C TYR A 35 -1.98 -8.19 -5.70
N LEU A 36 -2.72 -7.25 -6.29
CA LEU A 36 -3.15 -7.34 -7.69
C LEU A 36 -1.93 -7.45 -8.63
N LEU A 37 -0.94 -6.57 -8.47
CA LEU A 37 0.29 -6.58 -9.29
C LEU A 37 1.11 -7.86 -9.09
N LEU A 38 1.16 -8.40 -7.88
CA LEU A 38 1.85 -9.65 -7.62
C LEU A 38 1.13 -10.83 -8.28
N TYR A 39 -0.20 -10.87 -8.21
CA TYR A 39 -0.99 -11.82 -8.98
C TYR A 39 -0.73 -11.69 -10.49
N SER A 40 -0.79 -10.47 -11.05
CA SER A 40 -0.54 -10.25 -12.49
C SER A 40 0.87 -10.65 -12.93
N ALA A 41 1.86 -10.62 -12.03
CA ALA A 41 3.22 -11.03 -12.33
C ALA A 41 3.46 -12.54 -12.18
N THR A 42 2.71 -13.23 -11.33
CA THR A 42 3.00 -14.62 -10.94
C THR A 42 1.89 -15.64 -11.19
N GLY A 43 0.64 -15.20 -11.32
CA GLY A 43 -0.55 -16.05 -11.39
C GLY A 43 -0.89 -16.76 -10.09
N ASP A 44 -0.34 -16.32 -8.95
CA ASP A 44 -0.54 -17.00 -7.67
C ASP A 44 -1.79 -16.49 -6.94
N GLU A 45 -2.83 -17.34 -6.92
CA GLU A 45 -4.12 -17.10 -6.27
C GLU A 45 -4.02 -16.71 -4.79
N ARG A 46 -2.90 -17.00 -4.10
CA ARG A 46 -2.71 -16.56 -2.71
C ARG A 46 -2.76 -15.04 -2.59
N PHE A 47 -2.39 -14.30 -3.64
CA PHE A 47 -2.50 -12.85 -3.66
C PHE A 47 -3.95 -12.37 -3.83
N LEU A 48 -4.78 -13.07 -4.61
CA LEU A 48 -6.21 -12.78 -4.70
C LEU A 48 -6.90 -13.00 -3.34
N LYS A 49 -6.62 -14.13 -2.67
CA LYS A 49 -7.13 -14.40 -1.32
C LYS A 49 -6.71 -13.37 -0.28
N ARG A 50 -5.55 -12.73 -0.45
CA ARG A 50 -5.11 -11.63 0.42
C ARG A 50 -5.83 -10.34 0.10
N LEU A 51 -6.10 -10.07 -1.18
CA LEU A 51 -6.89 -8.92 -1.62
C LEU A 51 -8.33 -9.02 -1.09
N GLU A 52 -8.97 -10.19 -1.18
CA GLU A 52 -10.31 -10.43 -0.62
C GLU A 52 -10.39 -10.11 0.87
N ARG A 53 -9.36 -10.46 1.65
CA ARG A 53 -9.32 -10.17 3.10
C ARG A 53 -9.21 -8.68 3.42
N LEU A 54 -8.85 -7.83 2.46
CA LEU A 54 -8.82 -6.38 2.67
C LEU A 54 -10.22 -5.77 2.69
N ASP A 55 -11.25 -6.49 2.23
CA ASP A 55 -12.61 -5.99 2.15
C ASP A 55 -13.18 -5.62 3.52
N GLU A 56 -13.06 -6.51 4.51
CA GLU A 56 -13.52 -6.25 5.88
C GLU A 56 -12.80 -5.05 6.51
N ALA A 57 -11.48 -4.96 6.30
CA ALA A 57 -10.68 -3.84 6.81
C ALA A 57 -11.10 -2.52 6.16
N PHE A 58 -11.30 -2.52 4.84
CA PHE A 58 -11.75 -1.35 4.09
C PHE A 58 -13.14 -0.89 4.54
N GLN A 59 -14.09 -1.81 4.66
CA GLN A 59 -15.45 -1.50 5.13
C GLN A 59 -15.42 -0.83 6.51
N GLY A 60 -14.63 -1.38 7.44
CA GLY A 60 -14.45 -0.78 8.77
C GLY A 60 -13.83 0.63 8.71
N GLN A 61 -12.87 0.86 7.81
CA GLN A 61 -12.19 2.16 7.65
C GLN A 61 -13.11 3.25 7.08
N VAL A 62 -14.07 2.89 6.21
CA VAL A 62 -14.91 3.86 5.50
C VAL A 62 -16.32 4.02 6.07
N ALA A 63 -16.78 3.12 6.94
CA ALA A 63 -18.16 3.09 7.46
C ALA A 63 -18.62 4.41 8.11
N GLU A 64 -17.72 5.13 8.79
CA GLU A 64 -18.02 6.39 9.48
C GLU A 64 -17.61 7.63 8.67
N GLN A 65 -17.09 7.46 7.46
CA GLN A 65 -16.66 8.58 6.61
C GLN A 65 -17.87 9.21 5.91
N HIS A 66 -17.84 10.54 5.76
CA HIS A 66 -18.92 11.29 5.10
C HIS A 66 -19.22 10.83 3.66
N ASN A 67 -18.23 10.26 2.98
CA ASN A 67 -18.29 9.71 1.64
C ASN A 67 -18.09 8.18 1.61
N GLY A 68 -18.32 7.51 2.75
CA GLY A 68 -18.09 6.08 2.92
C GLY A 68 -18.85 5.21 1.92
N GLU A 69 -20.10 5.55 1.62
CA GLU A 69 -20.92 4.85 0.60
C GLU A 69 -20.26 4.92 -0.78
N THR A 70 -19.84 6.11 -1.21
CA THR A 70 -19.12 6.27 -2.49
C THR A 70 -17.81 5.49 -2.52
N LEU A 71 -17.06 5.48 -1.42
CA LEU A 71 -15.82 4.69 -1.32
C LEU A 71 -16.10 3.18 -1.41
N GLN A 72 -17.19 2.70 -0.80
CA GLN A 72 -17.63 1.30 -0.91
C GLN A 72 -18.07 0.95 -2.33
N ASP A 73 -18.78 1.83 -3.03
CA ASP A 73 -19.18 1.62 -4.43
C ASP A 73 -17.96 1.51 -5.34
N ILE A 74 -16.98 2.41 -5.19
CA ILE A 74 -15.73 2.36 -5.96
C ILE A 74 -14.93 1.10 -5.62
N TRP A 75 -14.91 0.67 -4.35
CA TRP A 75 -14.24 -0.56 -3.93
C TRP A 75 -14.92 -1.82 -4.51
N SER A 76 -16.25 -1.85 -4.56
CA SER A 76 -17.01 -2.91 -5.22
C SER A 76 -16.66 -2.98 -6.71
N LEU A 77 -16.64 -1.82 -7.40
CA LEU A 77 -16.19 -1.73 -8.79
C LEU A 77 -14.75 -2.19 -8.96
N TYR A 78 -13.86 -1.87 -8.02
CA TYR A 78 -12.49 -2.38 -8.02
C TYR A 78 -12.49 -3.91 -7.95
N GLY A 79 -13.29 -4.52 -7.07
CA GLY A 79 -13.47 -5.97 -7.00
C GLY A 79 -13.93 -6.59 -8.33
N GLU A 80 -14.87 -5.97 -9.04
CA GLU A 80 -15.30 -6.41 -10.38
C GLU A 80 -14.14 -6.38 -11.38
N THR A 81 -13.33 -5.32 -11.37
CA THR A 81 -12.15 -5.23 -12.25
C THR A 81 -11.05 -6.23 -11.87
N VAL A 82 -10.92 -6.61 -10.59
CA VAL A 82 -10.00 -7.66 -10.14
C VAL A 82 -10.41 -9.02 -10.72
N ALA A 83 -11.71 -9.35 -10.73
CA ALA A 83 -12.22 -10.56 -11.39
C ALA A 83 -11.93 -10.56 -12.91
N GLN A 84 -11.95 -9.39 -13.56
CA GLN A 84 -11.53 -9.27 -14.95
C GLN A 84 -10.02 -9.50 -15.13
N VAL A 85 -9.19 -9.10 -14.16
CA VAL A 85 -7.74 -9.39 -14.17
C VAL A 85 -7.48 -10.88 -14.06
N GLU A 86 -8.20 -11.58 -13.18
CA GLU A 86 -8.13 -13.03 -13.06
C GLU A 86 -8.49 -13.71 -14.39
N SER A 87 -9.64 -13.36 -14.97
CA SER A 87 -10.04 -13.89 -16.27
C SER A 87 -9.05 -13.54 -17.39
N GLY A 88 -8.54 -12.31 -17.40
CA GLY A 88 -7.57 -11.84 -18.39
C GLY A 88 -6.23 -12.56 -18.31
N TYR A 89 -5.78 -12.91 -17.09
CA TYR A 89 -4.57 -13.70 -16.85
C TYR A 89 -4.66 -15.07 -17.50
N GLU A 90 -5.82 -15.74 -17.39
CA GLU A 90 -6.06 -17.07 -17.99
C GLU A 90 -6.17 -17.03 -19.52
N GLN A 91 -6.64 -15.91 -20.08
CA GLN A 91 -6.91 -15.79 -21.52
C GLN A 91 -5.68 -15.42 -22.34
N SER A 92 -5.11 -14.23 -22.10
CA SER A 92 -4.00 -13.70 -22.91
C SER A 92 -3.32 -12.48 -22.27
N GLY A 93 -2.06 -12.25 -22.64
CA GLY A 93 -1.31 -11.06 -22.20
C GLY A 93 -1.98 -9.71 -22.52
N PRO A 94 -2.57 -9.49 -23.72
CA PRO A 94 -3.33 -8.28 -24.01
C PRO A 94 -4.59 -8.11 -23.14
N ALA A 95 -5.34 -9.18 -22.89
CA ALA A 95 -6.52 -9.14 -22.02
C ALA A 95 -6.14 -8.80 -20.58
N LEU A 96 -5.10 -9.47 -20.05
CA LEU A 96 -4.52 -9.15 -18.74
C LEU A 96 -4.10 -7.69 -18.65
N ARG A 97 -3.42 -7.17 -19.67
CA ARG A 97 -2.97 -5.77 -19.70
C ARG A 97 -4.15 -4.80 -19.59
N GLN A 98 -5.19 -5.02 -20.39
CA GLN A 98 -6.37 -4.15 -20.40
C GLN A 98 -7.10 -4.19 -19.05
N ALA A 99 -7.34 -5.39 -18.52
CA ALA A 99 -8.00 -5.55 -17.23
C ALA A 99 -7.19 -4.93 -16.07
N LEU A 100 -5.86 -5.11 -16.09
CA LEU A 100 -4.99 -4.52 -15.07
C LEU A 100 -4.99 -2.99 -15.14
N ALA A 101 -4.97 -2.41 -16.34
CA ALA A 101 -5.08 -0.97 -16.51
C ALA A 101 -6.41 -0.44 -15.93
N GLN A 102 -7.53 -1.09 -16.25
CA GLN A 102 -8.85 -0.75 -15.73
C GLN A 102 -8.90 -0.81 -14.19
N ALA A 103 -8.37 -1.88 -13.59
CA ALA A 103 -8.35 -2.03 -12.15
C ALA A 103 -7.50 -0.95 -11.46
N LEU A 104 -6.36 -0.58 -12.05
CA LEU A 104 -5.53 0.51 -11.54
C LEU A 104 -6.20 1.88 -11.67
N GLU A 105 -6.92 2.14 -12.77
CA GLU A 105 -7.73 3.36 -12.95
C GLU A 105 -8.82 3.46 -11.88
N VAL A 106 -9.58 2.39 -11.62
CA VAL A 106 -10.60 2.38 -10.56
C VAL A 106 -9.96 2.59 -9.18
N SER A 107 -8.80 1.97 -8.92
CA SER A 107 -8.08 2.19 -7.67
C SER A 107 -7.56 3.62 -7.52
N ALA A 108 -7.32 4.34 -8.62
CA ALA A 108 -6.92 5.75 -8.59
C ALA A 108 -8.10 6.64 -8.16
N LEU A 109 -9.35 6.28 -8.52
CA LEU A 109 -10.54 6.99 -8.02
C LEU A 109 -10.61 6.94 -6.49
N LEU A 110 -10.28 5.80 -5.86
CA LEU A 110 -10.21 5.72 -4.39
C LEU A 110 -9.22 6.74 -3.79
N GLN A 111 -8.14 7.07 -4.50
CA GLN A 111 -7.19 8.10 -4.07
C GLN A 111 -7.71 9.52 -4.25
N GLU A 112 -8.57 9.76 -5.23
CA GLU A 112 -9.18 11.07 -5.48
C GLU A 112 -10.24 11.40 -4.45
N PHE A 113 -11.02 10.39 -4.04
CA PHE A 113 -12.09 10.55 -3.05
C PHE A 113 -11.61 10.46 -1.59
N ARG A 114 -10.31 10.26 -1.34
CA ARG A 114 -9.81 10.22 0.05
C ARG A 114 -9.92 11.59 0.72
N LEU A 115 -10.24 11.57 2.01
CA LEU A 115 -10.39 12.77 2.83
C LEU A 115 -9.08 13.55 3.04
N GLN A 116 -7.97 12.83 3.19
CA GLN A 116 -6.64 13.42 3.40
C GLN A 116 -5.59 12.61 2.65
N PRO A 117 -4.62 13.27 2.00
CA PRO A 117 -3.49 12.57 1.42
C PRO A 117 -2.57 12.03 2.53
N GLY A 118 -2.11 10.79 2.40
CA GLY A 118 -1.12 10.25 3.32
C GLY A 118 0.22 10.99 3.27
N ALA A 119 1.05 10.73 4.28
CA ALA A 119 2.31 11.44 4.46
C ALA A 119 3.29 11.30 3.27
N ALA A 120 4.00 12.39 2.99
CA ALA A 120 5.13 12.38 2.08
C ALA A 120 6.22 11.45 2.61
N PRO A 121 7.06 10.83 1.76
CA PRO A 121 8.04 9.82 2.22
C PRO A 121 8.93 10.27 3.39
N GLY A 122 9.33 11.54 3.44
CA GLY A 122 10.17 12.08 4.52
C GLY A 122 9.45 12.20 5.87
N ASP A 123 8.13 12.35 5.85
CA ASP A 123 7.29 12.52 7.05
C ASP A 123 6.53 11.22 7.40
N ALA A 124 6.55 10.23 6.50
CA ALA A 124 5.86 8.96 6.64
C ALA A 124 6.59 8.02 7.61
N THR A 125 5.82 7.17 8.30
CA THR A 125 6.38 6.12 9.16
C THR A 125 7.22 5.12 8.36
N LEU A 126 8.12 4.41 9.04
CA LEU A 126 8.90 3.33 8.41
C LEU A 126 7.99 2.26 7.79
N ALA A 127 6.86 1.94 8.43
CA ALA A 127 5.88 0.99 7.92
C ALA A 127 5.26 1.46 6.59
N ALA A 128 4.81 2.72 6.53
CA ALA A 128 4.26 3.31 5.32
C ALA A 128 5.28 3.34 4.16
N ASN A 129 6.54 3.68 4.45
CA ASN A 129 7.60 3.67 3.45
C ASN A 129 7.93 2.25 2.95
N LEU A 130 7.90 1.23 3.82
CA LEU A 130 8.09 -0.17 3.42
C LEU A 130 6.95 -0.68 2.52
N GLN A 131 5.70 -0.31 2.81
CA GLN A 131 4.56 -0.62 1.94
C GLN A 131 4.72 0.04 0.57
N ARG A 132 5.09 1.32 0.55
CA ARG A 132 5.33 2.07 -0.69
C ARG A 132 6.47 1.47 -1.52
N LEU A 133 7.56 1.05 -0.87
CA LEU A 133 8.66 0.36 -1.55
C LEU A 133 8.19 -0.95 -2.19
N ALA A 134 7.39 -1.73 -1.48
CA ALA A 134 6.90 -3.00 -2.00
C ALA A 134 5.94 -2.83 -3.18
N LEU A 135 5.08 -1.81 -3.14
CA LEU A 135 4.25 -1.44 -4.27
C LEU A 135 5.10 -1.01 -5.49
N LEU A 136 6.09 -0.16 -5.30
CA LEU A 136 6.98 0.28 -6.40
C LEU A 136 7.76 -0.90 -7.00
N GLN A 137 8.23 -1.84 -6.18
CA GLN A 137 8.88 -3.05 -6.67
C GLN A 137 7.92 -3.96 -7.46
N ALA A 138 6.65 -4.07 -7.02
CA ALA A 138 5.62 -4.78 -7.77
C ALA A 138 5.30 -4.10 -9.11
N LYS A 139 5.23 -2.76 -9.16
CA LYS A 139 5.08 -1.99 -10.40
C LYS A 139 6.25 -2.22 -11.35
N ARG A 140 7.49 -2.14 -10.85
CA ARG A 140 8.70 -2.43 -11.63
C ARG A 140 8.69 -3.84 -12.22
N ALA A 141 8.22 -4.84 -11.47
CA ALA A 141 8.09 -6.21 -11.97
C ALA A 141 7.07 -6.31 -13.12
N ASN A 142 6.04 -5.46 -13.10
CA ASN A 142 4.98 -5.39 -14.10
C ASN A 142 5.20 -4.30 -15.17
N HIS A 143 6.35 -3.62 -15.24
CA HIS A 143 6.54 -2.44 -16.12
C HIS A 143 6.10 -2.66 -17.59
N ARG A 144 6.29 -3.87 -18.14
CA ARG A 144 5.86 -4.21 -19.51
C ARG A 144 4.34 -4.32 -19.67
N LEU A 145 3.65 -4.76 -18.62
CA LEU A 145 2.19 -4.77 -18.60
C LEU A 145 1.67 -3.35 -18.41
N LEU A 146 2.29 -2.58 -17.52
CA LEU A 146 1.86 -1.22 -17.19
C LEU A 146 2.19 -0.19 -18.29
N GLY A 147 3.17 -0.47 -19.16
CA GLY A 147 3.68 0.51 -20.10
C GLY A 147 4.45 1.66 -19.43
N GLU A 148 4.87 1.46 -18.18
CA GLU A 148 5.57 2.47 -17.37
C GLU A 148 7.05 2.58 -17.76
N ASP A 149 7.59 3.80 -17.67
CA ASP A 149 9.01 4.05 -17.80
C ASP A 149 9.79 3.45 -16.60
N THR A 150 10.71 2.55 -16.92
CA THR A 150 11.49 1.81 -15.93
C THR A 150 12.52 2.71 -15.24
N ASP A 151 12.97 3.78 -15.88
CA ASP A 151 13.99 4.67 -15.30
C ASP A 151 13.39 5.57 -14.22
N THR A 152 12.22 6.17 -14.49
CA THR A 152 11.44 6.91 -13.49
C THR A 152 11.14 6.06 -12.24
N LEU A 153 10.70 4.79 -12.43
CA LEU A 153 10.47 3.88 -11.31
C LEU A 153 11.75 3.54 -10.55
N ARG A 154 12.87 3.37 -11.24
CA ARG A 154 14.17 3.06 -10.63
C ARG A 154 14.64 4.19 -9.74
N GLU A 155 14.48 5.43 -10.19
CA GLU A 155 14.81 6.62 -9.41
C GLU A 155 13.91 6.75 -8.16
N ALA A 156 12.60 6.58 -8.32
CA ALA A 156 11.67 6.61 -7.19
C ALA A 156 12.00 5.55 -6.13
N ILE A 157 12.33 4.32 -6.57
CA ILE A 157 12.76 3.25 -5.68
C ILE A 157 14.07 3.63 -4.95
N ALA A 158 15.08 4.13 -5.68
CA ALA A 158 16.37 4.49 -5.08
C ALA A 158 16.23 5.59 -4.02
N ASN A 159 15.44 6.63 -4.32
CA ASN A 159 15.18 7.73 -3.39
C ASN A 159 14.45 7.24 -2.12
N LEU A 160 13.42 6.42 -2.28
CA LEU A 160 12.67 5.87 -1.15
C LEU A 160 13.51 4.94 -0.28
N GLN A 161 14.37 4.13 -0.91
CA GLN A 161 15.30 3.26 -0.19
C GLN A 161 16.27 4.04 0.70
N GLN A 162 16.71 5.22 0.28
CA GLN A 162 17.58 6.07 1.08
C GLN A 162 16.87 6.65 2.32
N THR A 163 15.59 7.02 2.16
CA THR A 163 14.74 7.42 3.29
C THR A 163 14.57 6.26 4.28
N ILE A 164 14.27 5.05 3.78
CA ILE A 164 14.10 3.85 4.61
C ILE A 164 15.40 3.49 5.34
N GLU A 165 16.56 3.56 4.69
CA GLU A 165 17.87 3.33 5.31
C GLU A 165 18.09 4.28 6.48
N THR A 166 17.76 5.57 6.30
CA THR A 166 17.87 6.58 7.36
C THR A 166 16.96 6.25 8.54
N GLN A 167 15.73 5.80 8.29
CA GLN A 167 14.78 5.40 9.34
C GLN A 167 15.26 4.13 10.08
N PHE A 168 15.81 3.13 9.38
CA PHE A 168 16.41 1.95 10.02
C PHE A 168 17.66 2.28 10.84
N ALA A 169 18.48 3.22 10.38
CA ALA A 169 19.65 3.69 11.12
C ALA A 169 19.26 4.39 12.44
N ALA A 170 18.14 5.12 12.44
CA ALA A 170 17.60 5.81 13.60
C ALA A 170 16.94 4.89 14.64
N LEU A 171 16.69 3.61 14.33
CA LEU A 171 16.13 2.66 15.29
C LEU A 171 17.05 2.51 16.52
N PRO A 172 16.48 2.34 17.73
CA PRO A 172 17.24 2.11 18.95
C PRO A 172 18.25 0.94 18.81
N ALA A 173 19.36 1.02 19.54
CA ALA A 173 20.34 -0.07 19.64
C ALA A 173 19.82 -1.17 20.58
N SER A 174 18.71 -1.81 20.20
CA SER A 174 18.12 -2.96 20.89
C SER A 174 18.31 -4.25 20.06
N VAL A 175 18.15 -5.41 20.69
CA VAL A 175 18.18 -6.72 20.01
C VAL A 175 17.20 -6.74 18.82
N GLU A 176 16.02 -6.16 19.02
CA GLU A 176 15.00 -6.04 17.99
C GLU A 176 15.38 -5.06 16.88
N GLY A 177 15.88 -3.87 17.22
CA GLY A 177 16.36 -2.90 16.23
C GLY A 177 17.51 -3.45 15.39
N GLU A 178 18.40 -4.26 15.98
CA GLU A 178 19.45 -4.98 15.24
C GLU A 178 18.89 -6.08 14.33
N ALA A 179 17.92 -6.87 14.80
CA ALA A 179 17.26 -7.89 13.99
C ALA A 179 16.52 -7.29 12.79
N MET A 180 15.85 -6.14 12.99
CA MET A 180 15.20 -5.38 11.94
C MET A 180 16.20 -4.85 10.90
N ARG A 181 17.31 -4.25 11.35
CA ARG A 181 18.40 -3.81 10.46
C ARG A 181 19.01 -4.98 9.68
N ALA A 182 19.18 -6.14 10.30
CA ALA A 182 19.69 -7.33 9.63
C ALA A 182 18.75 -7.83 8.52
N ARG A 183 17.43 -7.81 8.77
CA ARG A 183 16.42 -8.19 7.78
C ARG A 183 16.31 -7.19 6.63
N TRP A 184 16.42 -5.89 6.92
CA TRP A 184 16.53 -4.87 5.89
C TRP A 184 17.72 -5.12 4.96
N ARG A 185 18.91 -5.39 5.52
CA ARG A 185 20.09 -5.77 4.73
C ARG A 185 19.86 -7.03 3.90
N TYR A 186 19.19 -8.04 4.44
CA TYR A 186 18.88 -9.26 3.70
C TYR A 186 17.90 -8.99 2.56
N LEU A 187 16.88 -8.17 2.77
CA LEU A 187 15.93 -7.75 1.75
C LEU A 187 16.65 -7.07 0.57
N ARG A 188 17.65 -6.22 0.83
CA ARG A 188 18.51 -5.62 -0.21
C ARG A 188 19.25 -6.65 -1.05
N LEU A 189 19.62 -7.81 -0.50
CA LEU A 189 20.26 -8.89 -1.26
C LEU A 189 19.31 -9.60 -2.24
N THR A 190 17.99 -9.52 -1.98
CA THR A 190 16.95 -10.10 -2.87
C THR A 190 16.62 -9.22 -4.07
N GLU A 191 17.07 -7.96 -4.04
CA GLU A 191 16.98 -7.02 -5.16
C GLU A 191 18.19 -7.20 -6.08
N ARG A 192 17.98 -7.76 -7.28
CA ARG A 192 19.07 -7.97 -8.24
C ARG A 192 19.00 -6.93 -9.37
N PRO A 193 20.11 -6.67 -10.09
CA PRO A 193 20.10 -5.81 -11.26
C PRO A 193 19.07 -6.26 -12.30
N ALA A 194 18.93 -7.58 -12.49
CA ALA A 194 17.97 -8.19 -13.41
C ALA A 194 16.51 -8.12 -12.95
N GLY A 195 16.24 -7.75 -11.70
CA GLY A 195 14.90 -7.70 -11.12
C GLY A 195 14.84 -8.20 -9.69
N THR A 196 13.74 -7.89 -9.01
CA THR A 196 13.50 -8.27 -7.63
C THR A 196 12.96 -9.70 -7.57
N LEU A 197 13.49 -10.52 -6.66
CA LEU A 197 12.92 -11.83 -6.37
C LEU A 197 11.61 -11.63 -5.58
N LEU A 198 10.49 -11.54 -6.31
CA LEU A 198 9.20 -11.10 -5.75
C LEU A 198 8.80 -11.86 -4.49
N TYR A 199 8.86 -13.20 -4.48
CA TYR A 199 8.45 -13.96 -3.28
C TYR A 199 9.34 -13.69 -2.05
N PRO A 200 10.68 -13.90 -2.10
CA PRO A 200 11.54 -13.57 -0.96
C PRO A 200 11.40 -12.12 -0.51
N PHE A 201 11.35 -11.18 -1.46
CA PHE A 201 11.23 -9.77 -1.17
C PHE A 201 9.93 -9.46 -0.41
N ASN A 202 8.78 -9.90 -0.93
CA ASN A 202 7.49 -9.62 -0.33
C ASN A 202 7.30 -10.27 1.03
N ALA A 203 7.83 -11.49 1.23
CA ALA A 203 7.81 -12.17 2.51
C ALA A 203 8.63 -11.41 3.59
N GLN A 204 9.78 -10.84 3.22
CA GLN A 204 10.56 -10.02 4.16
C GLN A 204 9.86 -8.70 4.49
N VAL A 205 9.20 -8.06 3.50
CA VAL A 205 8.40 -6.86 3.76
C VAL A 205 7.26 -7.17 4.72
N GLU A 206 6.47 -8.22 4.46
CA GLU A 206 5.36 -8.62 5.34
C GLU A 206 5.82 -8.87 6.77
N TYR A 207 6.94 -9.58 6.94
CA TYR A 207 7.54 -9.80 8.25
C TYR A 207 7.94 -8.48 8.95
N LEU A 208 8.59 -7.56 8.22
CA LEU A 208 9.00 -6.27 8.78
C LEU A 208 7.78 -5.43 9.20
N LEU A 209 6.70 -5.45 8.41
CA LEU A 209 5.46 -4.75 8.72
C LEU A 209 4.77 -5.33 9.95
N GLU A 210 4.71 -6.65 10.07
CA GLU A 210 4.18 -7.34 11.24
C GLU A 210 4.94 -6.93 12.51
N LYS A 211 6.28 -6.95 12.47
CA LYS A 211 7.11 -6.49 13.60
C LYS A 211 6.96 -5.01 13.93
N LEU A 212 6.73 -4.15 12.95
CA LEU A 212 6.45 -2.75 13.22
C LEU A 212 5.08 -2.54 13.87
N SER A 213 4.07 -3.35 13.51
CA SER A 213 2.76 -3.29 14.13
C SER A 213 2.74 -3.83 15.56
N GLU A 214 3.52 -4.88 15.86
CA GLU A 214 3.63 -5.45 17.21
C GLU A 214 4.27 -4.49 18.22
N ASN A 215 5.15 -3.59 17.76
CA ASN A 215 5.94 -2.73 18.64
C ASN A 215 5.37 -1.33 18.84
N GLY A 216 4.36 -0.91 18.07
CA GLY A 216 3.70 0.40 18.18
C GLY A 216 4.65 1.61 18.02
N PRO A 217 4.13 2.83 17.80
CA PRO A 217 4.97 4.01 17.77
C PRO A 217 5.48 4.31 19.19
N ALA A 218 6.81 4.36 19.35
CA ALA A 218 7.45 5.01 20.48
C ALA A 218 7.36 6.54 20.35
#